data_AF-A0A9E1F319-F1
#
_entry.id   AF-A0A9E1F319-F1
#
_cell.length_a   1.000
_cell.length_b   1.000
_cell.length_c   1.000
_cell.angle_alpha   90.00
_cell.angle_beta   90.00
_cell.angle_gamma   90.00
#
_symmetry.space_group_name_H-M   'P 1'
#
loop_
_entity.id
_entity.type
_entity.pdbx_description
1 polymer ?
#
loop_
_entity_poly.entity_id
_entity_poly.type
_entity_poly.pdbx_seq_one_letter_code
_entity_poly.pdbx_strand_id
1 'polypeptide(L)' 'DSSYVVNSINEWLANWQKRNFKNVKNVELWQEYLEVSKPHKVVASWVKGHAGHPENEECDQMARDEALKIKDENKI' A
#
# COMPACT_ATOMS: atom_id res chain seq x y z
N ASP A 1 -4.55 7.25 -0.36
CA ASP A 1 -3.74 8.50 -0.38
C ASP A 1 -2.20 8.32 -0.32
N SER A 2 -1.67 7.11 -0.07
CA SER A 2 -0.21 6.89 0.05
C SER A 2 0.54 7.11 -1.27
N SER A 3 1.31 8.20 -1.34
CA SER A 3 2.18 8.50 -2.48
C SER A 3 3.27 7.44 -2.68
N TYR A 4 3.75 6.83 -1.60
CA TYR A 4 4.71 5.73 -1.67
C TYR A 4 4.16 4.55 -2.46
N VAL A 5 2.93 4.12 -2.15
CA VAL A 5 2.30 2.98 -2.84
C VAL A 5 2.01 3.33 -4.30
N VAL A 6 1.44 4.52 -4.55
CA VAL A 6 1.11 4.95 -5.91
C VAL A 6 2.35 5.01 -6.81
N ASN A 7 3.43 5.65 -6.34
CA ASN A 7 4.66 5.75 -7.12
C ASN A 7 5.33 4.38 -7.28
N SER A 8 5.24 3.51 -6.27
CA SER A 8 5.77 2.15 -6.37
C SER A 8 5.08 1.37 -7.47
N ILE A 9 3.73 1.37 -7.50
CA ILE A 9 2.93 0.65 -8.49
C ILE A 9 3.15 1.20 -9.89
N ASN A 10 3.11 2.53 -10.05
CA ASN A 10 3.12 3.15 -11.37
C ASN A 10 4.53 3.30 -11.96
N GLU A 11 5.57 3.46 -11.14
CA GLU A 11 6.89 3.87 -11.61
C GLU A 11 8.03 2.96 -11.16
N TRP A 12 8.06 2.54 -9.90
CA TRP A 12 9.29 1.99 -9.32
C TRP A 12 9.38 0.46 -9.37
N LEU A 13 8.27 -0.27 -9.27
CA LEU A 13 8.27 -1.73 -9.16
C LEU A 13 9.04 -2.41 -10.29
N ALA A 14 8.86 -1.94 -11.52
CA ALA A 14 9.57 -2.48 -12.68
C ALA A 14 11.10 -2.33 -12.56
N ASN A 15 11.58 -1.22 -12.00
CA ASN A 15 13.01 -1.01 -11.77
C ASN A 15 13.53 -1.79 -10.55
N TRP A 16 12.72 -1.90 -9.50
CA TRP A 16 13.07 -2.70 -8.32
C TRP A 16 13.23 -4.17 -8.66
N GLN A 17 12.32 -4.75 -9.46
CA GLN A 17 12.46 -6.11 -9.97
C GLN A 17 13.77 -6.31 -10.73
N LYS A 18 14.11 -5.40 -11.65
CA LYS A 18 15.37 -5.45 -12.42
C LYS A 18 16.62 -5.39 -11.54
N ARG A 19 16.53 -4.72 -10.38
CA ARG A 19 17.64 -4.56 -9.43
C ARG A 19 17.58 -5.55 -8.26
N ASN A 20 16.74 -6.59 -8.35
CA ASN A 20 16.50 -7.56 -7.28
C ASN A 20 16.20 -6.89 -5.93
N PHE A 21 15.39 -5.82 -5.96
CA PHE A 21 14.94 -5.07 -4.78
C PHE A 21 16.05 -4.55 -3.87
N LYS A 22 17.26 -4.31 -4.41
CA LYS A 22 18.40 -3.81 -3.63
C LYS A 22 18.06 -2.46 -2.98
N ASN A 23 18.23 -2.38 -1.66
CA ASN A 23 17.93 -1.20 -0.81
C ASN A 23 16.46 -0.75 -0.83
N VAL A 24 15.53 -1.65 -1.14
CA VAL A 24 14.08 -1.39 -1.05
C VAL A 24 13.60 -1.88 0.32
N LYS A 25 12.69 -1.14 0.96
CA LYS A 25 12.04 -1.55 2.21
C LYS A 25 10.84 -2.45 1.92
N ASN A 26 10.53 -3.37 2.83
CA ASN A 26 9.35 -4.23 2.79
C ASN A 26 9.25 -5.04 1.49
N VAL A 27 10.37 -5.64 1.09
CA VAL A 27 10.50 -6.35 -0.19
C VAL A 27 9.54 -7.53 -0.28
N GLU A 28 9.34 -8.23 0.83
CA GLU A 28 8.43 -9.35 0.98
C GLU A 28 6.99 -8.98 0.59
N LEU A 29 6.49 -7.82 1.03
CA LEU A 29 5.14 -7.35 0.69
C LEU A 29 5.03 -7.00 -0.79
N TRP A 30 6.09 -6.41 -1.36
CA TRP A 30 6.10 -6.08 -2.79
C TRP A 30 6.20 -7.32 -3.67
N GLN A 31 6.91 -8.35 -3.24
CA GLN A 31 6.96 -9.64 -3.93
C GLN A 31 5.58 -10.31 -3.93
N GLU A 32 4.89 -10.34 -2.78
CA GLU A 32 3.53 -10.87 -2.68
C GLU A 32 2.55 -10.09 -3.57
N TYR A 33 2.60 -8.75 -3.52
CA TYR A 33 1.80 -7.91 -4.41
C TYR A 33 2.04 -8.24 -5.88
N LEU A 34 3.30 -8.44 -6.28
CA LEU A 34 3.65 -8.75 -7.66
C LEU A 34 3.12 -10.11 -8.11
N GLU A 35 3.05 -11.11 -7.23
CA GLU A 35 2.47 -12.41 -7.53
C GLU A 35 0.95 -12.31 -7.73
N VAL A 36 0.26 -11.61 -6.82
CA VAL A 36 -1.21 -11.48 -6.86
C VAL A 36 -1.68 -10.53 -7.97
N SER A 37 -0.88 -9.52 -8.33
CA SER A 37 -1.23 -8.53 -9.35
C SER A 37 -0.96 -8.98 -10.79
N LYS A 38 -0.25 -10.09 -11.03
CA LYS A 38 0.08 -10.60 -12.39
C LYS A 38 -1.09 -10.65 -13.39
N PRO A 39 -2.31 -11.11 -13.01
CA PRO A 39 -3.41 -11.21 -13.97
C PRO A 39 -4.11 -9.86 -14.24
N HIS A 40 -3.75 -8.79 -13.51
CA HIS A 40 -4.46 -7.52 -13.55
C HIS A 40 -3.58 -6.41 -14.14
N LYS A 41 -4.22 -5.46 -14.85
CA LYS A 41 -3.59 -4.19 -15.22
C LYS A 41 -3.96 -3.16 -14.16
N VAL A 42 -3.14 -3.08 -13.11
CA VAL A 42 -3.37 -2.16 -12.00
C VAL A 42 -2.75 -0.80 -12.33
N VAL A 43 -3.53 0.27 -12.15
CA VAL A 43 -3.06 1.65 -12.18
C VAL A 43 -3.47 2.28 -10.85
N ALA A 44 -2.50 2.81 -10.13
CA ALA A 44 -2.77 3.47 -8.86
C ALA A 44 -3.06 4.96 -9.09
N SER A 45 -4.19 5.45 -8.61
CA SER A 45 -4.51 6.88 -8.64
C SER A 45 -4.22 7.48 -7.27
N TRP A 46 -3.39 8.53 -7.23
CA TRP A 46 -3.20 9.28 -6.01
C TRP A 46 -4.41 10.17 -5.78
N VAL A 47 -5.08 9.95 -4.64
CA VAL A 47 -6.14 10.82 -4.13
C VAL A 47 -5.59 11.59 -2.93
N LYS A 48 -5.97 12.86 -2.82
CA LYS A 48 -5.62 13.69 -1.67
C LYS A 48 -6.42 13.23 -0.46
N GLY A 49 -5.74 12.95 0.65
CA GLY A 49 -6.40 12.59 1.92
C GLY A 49 -7.33 13.72 2.40
N HIS A 50 -8.47 13.34 2.98
CA HIS A 50 -9.51 14.25 3.49
C HIS A 50 -10.05 15.24 2.45
N ALA A 51 -10.11 14.84 1.17
CA ALA A 51 -10.67 15.65 0.09
C ALA A 51 -12.12 15.26 -0.26
N GLY A 52 -12.81 14.50 0.60
CA GLY A 52 -14.20 14.08 0.36
C GLY A 52 -14.33 12.91 -0.62
N HIS A 53 -13.37 11.98 -0.61
CA HIS A 53 -13.52 10.68 -1.28
C HIS A 53 -14.04 9.68 -0.25
N PRO A 54 -15.36 9.38 -0.24
CA PRO A 54 -15.98 8.57 0.81
C PRO A 54 -15.29 7.21 0.96
N GLU A 55 -14.90 6.58 -0.15
CA GLU A 55 -14.29 5.25 -0.14
C GLU A 55 -12.88 5.27 0.49
N ASN A 56 -12.10 6.33 0.28
CA ASN A 56 -10.79 6.47 0.93
C ASN A 56 -10.95 6.76 2.43
N GLU A 57 -11.94 7.57 2.81
CA GLU A 57 -12.22 7.89 4.22
C GLU A 57 -12.71 6.66 4.99
N GLU A 58 -13.53 5.80 4.38
CA GLU A 58 -13.90 4.51 4.94
C GLU A 58 -12.69 3.60 5.14
N CYS A 59 -11.79 3.52 4.14
CA CYS A 59 -10.54 2.76 4.26
C CYS A 59 -9.66 3.27 5.41
N ASP A 60 -9.51 4.60 5.54
CA ASP A 60 -8.73 5.22 6.60
C ASP A 60 -9.33 4.92 7.99
N GLN A 61 -10.66 4.97 8.10
CA GLN A 61 -11.36 4.66 9.34
C GLN A 61 -11.18 3.18 9.73
N MET A 62 -11.40 2.25 8.80
CA MET A 62 -11.20 0.82 9.04
C MET A 62 -9.75 0.51 9.47
N ALA A 63 -8.77 1.10 8.79
CA ALA A 63 -7.36 0.91 9.14
C ALA A 63 -7.02 1.46 10.54
N ARG A 64 -7.60 2.61 10.92
CA ARG A 64 -7.42 3.19 12.26
C ARG A 64 -8.07 2.33 13.35
N ASP A 65 -9.30 1.88 13.13
CA ASP A 65 -10.03 1.08 14.11
C ASP A 65 -9.32 -0.23 14.39
N GLU A 66 -8.82 -0.90 13.35
CA GLU A 66 -8.06 -2.13 13.54
C GLU A 66 -6.72 -1.90 14.25
N ALA A 67 -6.01 -0.82 13.92
CA ALA A 67 -4.79 -0.45 14.63
C ALA A 67 -5.03 -0.16 16.12
N LEU A 68 -6.17 0.45 16.47
CA LEU A 68 -6.55 0.69 17.86
C LEU A 68 -6.86 -0.61 18.60
N LYS A 69 -7.62 -1.53 18.00
CA LYS A 69 -7.88 -2.85 18.59
C LYS A 69 -6.59 -3.61 18.88
N ILE A 70 -5.72 -3.72 17.89
CA ILE A 70 -4.42 -4.42 18.03
C ILE A 70 -3.57 -3.75 19.12
N LYS A 71 -3.57 -2.42 19.21
CA LYS A 71 -2.85 -1.69 20.26
C LYS A 71 -3.38 -1.99 21.65
N ASP A 72 -4.70 -2.15 21.80
CA ASP A 72 -5.31 -2.43 23.10
C ASP A 72 -5.18 -3.91 23.49
N GLU A 73 -5.19 -4.83 22.52
CA GLU A 73 -4.88 -6.25 22.74
C GLU A 73 -3.42 -6.47 23.19
N ASN A 74 -2.47 -5.73 22.61
CA ASN A 74 -1.03 -5.84 22.94
C ASN A 74 -0.64 -5.11 24.25
N LYS A 75 -1.58 -4.46 24.94
CA LYS A 75 -1.36 -3.84 26.25
C LYS A 75 -1.71 -4.75 27.43
N ILE A 76 -2.19 -5.96 27.15
CA ILE A 76 -2.47 -7.03 28.12
C ILE A 76 -1.22 -7.90 28.27
#